data_AF-A0A644XIT2-F1
#
_entry.id   AF-A0A644XIT2-F1
#
_cell.length_a   1.000
_cell.length_b   1.000
_cell.length_c   1.000
_cell.angle_alpha   90.00
_cell.angle_beta   90.00
_cell.angle_gamma   90.00
#
_symmetry.space_group_name_H-M   'P 1'
#
loop_
_entity.id
_entity.type
_entity.pdbx_description
1 polymer ?
#
loop_
_entity_poly.entity_id
_entity_poly.type
_entity_poly.pdbx_seq_one_letter_code
_entity_poly.pdbx_strand_id
1 'polypeptide(L)'
;MPEEVKQRRLGELMQAQQAVSAARNRARIGKRVEVLVEGYDGTRAYGRSYAEAPDVDGRVYFTAKTLPAVGSYVSVKLTEALEYDMIGELV
;
A
#
# COMPACT_ATOMS: atom_id res chain seq x y z
N MET A 1 6.89 17.23 -29.81
CA MET A 1 7.47 17.96 -28.66
C MET A 1 8.85 17.41 -28.35
N PRO A 2 9.84 18.25 -28.00
CA PRO A 2 11.16 17.80 -27.57
C PRO A 2 11.07 16.89 -26.33
N GLU A 3 11.98 15.92 -26.23
CA GLU A 3 11.96 14.91 -25.17
C GLU A 3 12.13 15.54 -23.79
N GLU A 4 13.04 16.50 -23.66
CA GLU A 4 13.26 17.26 -22.42
C GLU A 4 11.98 17.93 -21.88
N VAL A 5 11.13 18.46 -22.76
CA VAL A 5 9.87 19.09 -22.36
C VAL A 5 8.87 18.05 -21.86
N LYS A 6 8.85 16.84 -22.45
CA LYS A 6 7.99 15.75 -21.97
C LYS A 6 8.43 15.28 -20.59
N GLN A 7 9.74 15.07 -20.40
CA GLN A 7 10.30 14.60 -19.13
C GLN A 7 10.06 15.61 -18.00
N ARG A 8 10.25 16.91 -18.27
CA ARG A 8 9.94 17.97 -17.30
C ARG A 8 8.48 17.94 -16.88
N ARG A 9 7.54 17.86 -17.84
CA ARG A 9 6.10 17.81 -17.54
C ARG A 9 5.69 16.54 -16.79
N LEU A 10 6.30 15.41 -17.13
CA LEU A 10 6.08 14.16 -16.42
C LEU A 10 6.52 14.28 -14.96
N GLY A 11 7.70 14.87 -14.70
CA GLY A 11 8.18 15.11 -13.34
C GLY A 11 7.26 16.02 -12.52
N GLU A 12 6.86 17.17 -13.09
CA GLU A 12 5.92 18.10 -12.46
C GLU A 12 4.57 17.42 -12.13
N LEU A 13 4.05 16.61 -13.06
CA LEU A 13 2.81 15.86 -12.87
C LEU A 13 2.93 14.80 -11.79
N MET A 14 4.00 14.00 -11.81
CA MET A 14 4.23 12.93 -10.84
C MET A 14 4.39 13.48 -9.43
N GLN A 15 5.09 14.62 -9.27
CA GLN A 15 5.23 15.28 -7.98
C GLN A 15 3.88 15.75 -7.42
N ALA A 16 3.02 16.35 -8.26
CA ALA A 16 1.67 16.73 -7.85
C ALA A 16 0.82 15.50 -7.47
N GLN A 17 0.92 14.43 -8.25
CA GLN A 17 0.15 13.21 -8.02
C GLN A 17 0.59 12.46 -6.76
N GLN A 18 1.88 12.47 -6.42
CA GLN A 18 2.40 11.84 -5.20
C GLN A 18 1.72 12.41 -3.94
N ALA A 19 1.51 13.73 -3.88
CA ALA A 19 0.82 14.37 -2.77
C ALA A 19 -0.65 13.93 -2.65
N VAL A 20 -1.33 13.75 -3.79
CA VAL A 20 -2.71 13.24 -3.84
C VAL A 20 -2.77 11.79 -3.35
N SER A 21 -1.86 10.94 -3.82
CA SER A 21 -1.76 9.55 -3.39
C SER A 21 -1.55 9.45 -1.88
N ALA A 22 -0.58 10.20 -1.34
CA ALA A 22 -0.28 10.24 0.09
C ALA A 22 -1.49 10.70 0.92
N ALA A 23 -2.25 11.70 0.46
CA ALA A 23 -3.47 12.13 1.12
C ALA A 23 -4.56 11.04 1.15
N ARG A 24 -4.74 10.30 0.05
CA ARG A 24 -5.71 9.19 -0.04
C ARG A 24 -5.31 8.03 0.86
N ASN A 25 -4.03 7.67 0.90
CA ASN A 25 -3.52 6.62 1.79
C ASN A 25 -3.65 7.01 3.26
N ARG A 26 -3.31 8.26 3.63
CA ARG A 26 -3.52 8.77 5.00
C ARG A 26 -5.00 8.72 5.42
N ALA A 27 -5.93 9.00 4.51
CA ALA A 27 -7.36 8.92 4.79
C ALA A 27 -7.87 7.47 5.02
N ARG A 28 -7.03 6.45 4.80
CA ARG A 28 -7.34 5.05 5.11
C ARG A 28 -6.83 4.63 6.49
N ILE A 29 -5.97 5.40 7.13
CA ILE A 29 -5.49 5.12 8.50
C ILE A 29 -6.69 5.03 9.45
N GLY A 30 -6.67 4.04 10.33
CA GLY A 30 -7.73 3.71 11.29
C GLY A 30 -8.81 2.80 10.73
N LYS A 31 -8.92 2.64 9.41
CA LYS A 31 -9.89 1.72 8.79
C LYS A 31 -9.43 0.28 8.91
N ARG A 32 -10.39 -0.63 9.03
CA ARG A 32 -10.18 -2.06 8.88
C ARG A 32 -10.41 -2.42 7.42
N VAL A 33 -9.46 -3.10 6.80
CA VAL A 33 -9.54 -3.58 5.42
C VAL A 33 -9.30 -5.07 5.40
N GLU A 34 -9.95 -5.75 4.47
CA GLU A 34 -9.66 -7.14 4.16
C GLU A 34 -8.40 -7.21 3.29
N VAL A 35 -7.47 -8.09 3.65
CA VAL A 35 -6.16 -8.24 2.99
C VAL A 35 -5.96 -9.70 2.61
N LEU A 36 -5.70 -9.95 1.33
CA LEU A 36 -5.20 -11.23 0.84
C LEU A 36 -3.74 -11.37 1.24
N VAL A 37 -3.40 -12.38 2.04
CA VAL A 37 -2.02 -12.66 2.47
C VAL A 37 -1.23 -13.26 1.31
N GLU A 38 -0.14 -12.63 0.91
CA GLU A 38 0.68 -13.05 -0.24
C GLU A 38 2.07 -13.56 0.17
N GLY A 39 2.54 -13.21 1.36
CA GLY A 39 3.82 -13.70 1.87
C GLY A 39 4.23 -13.04 3.17
N TYR A 40 5.51 -13.22 3.50
CA TYR A 40 6.11 -12.74 4.74
C TYR A 40 7.45 -12.07 4.46
N ASP A 41 7.76 -11.06 5.27
CA ASP A 41 9.05 -10.39 5.31
C ASP A 41 9.52 -10.36 6.77
N GLY A 42 10.44 -11.27 7.10
CA GLY A 42 10.88 -11.52 8.47
C GLY A 42 9.72 -11.91 9.39
N THR A 43 9.37 -11.03 10.33
CA THR A 43 8.29 -11.23 11.31
C THR A 43 6.96 -10.58 10.91
N ARG A 44 6.89 -9.97 9.72
CA ARG A 44 5.69 -9.29 9.20
C ARG A 44 5.08 -10.09 8.06
N ALA A 45 3.76 -10.06 7.96
CA ALA A 45 3.06 -10.52 6.76
C ALA A 45 2.89 -9.35 5.79
N TYR A 46 2.76 -9.65 4.51
CA TYR A 46 2.35 -8.67 3.51
C TYR A 46 1.28 -9.25 2.58
N GLY A 47 0.52 -8.34 1.97
CA GLY A 47 -0.57 -8.68 1.09
C GLY A 47 -1.14 -7.47 0.38
N ARG A 48 -2.33 -7.65 -0.19
CA ARG A 48 -3.06 -6.59 -0.89
C ARG A 48 -4.51 -6.57 -0.45
N SER A 49 -5.06 -5.37 -0.30
CA SER A 49 -6.51 -5.21 -0.19
C SER A 49 -7.13 -5.08 -1.59
N TYR A 50 -8.45 -4.88 -1.63
CA TYR A 50 -9.15 -4.59 -2.88
C TYR A 50 -8.63 -3.36 -3.63
N ALA A 51 -7.89 -2.47 -2.95
CA ALA A 51 -7.41 -1.22 -3.50
C ALA A 51 -6.00 -1.31 -4.12
N GLU A 52 -5.31 -2.45 -4.02
CA GLU A 52 -3.97 -2.65 -4.57
C GLU A 52 -3.95 -3.75 -5.65
N ALA A 53 -3.68 -3.35 -6.90
CA ALA A 53 -3.46 -4.25 -8.02
C ALA A 53 -2.14 -5.03 -7.89
N PRO A 54 -2.06 -6.27 -8.41
CA PRO A 54 -0.82 -7.04 -8.37
C PRO A 54 0.25 -6.38 -9.26
N ASP A 55 1.52 -6.48 -8.85
CA ASP A 55 2.73 -6.03 -9.57
C ASP A 55 2.87 -4.52 -9.87
N VAL A 56 1.79 -3.75 -9.73
CA VAL A 56 1.72 -2.33 -10.13
C VAL A 56 1.58 -1.41 -8.93
N ASP A 57 0.70 -1.75 -7.98
CA ASP A 57 0.44 -0.94 -6.79
C ASP A 57 1.29 -1.38 -5.59
N GLY A 58 1.27 -0.55 -4.53
CA GLY A 58 1.94 -0.86 -3.26
C GLY A 58 1.31 -2.04 -2.51
N ARG A 59 1.87 -2.34 -1.34
CA ARG A 59 1.46 -3.47 -0.50
C ARG A 59 0.95 -3.01 0.86
N VAL A 60 0.18 -3.88 1.51
CA VAL A 60 -0.20 -3.76 2.91
C VAL A 60 0.71 -4.67 3.73
N TYR A 61 1.57 -4.08 4.55
CA TYR A 61 2.40 -4.79 5.52
C TYR A 61 1.72 -4.79 6.88
N PHE A 62 1.72 -5.92 7.58
CA PHE A 62 1.10 -5.99 8.89
C PHE A 62 1.76 -6.97 9.85
N THR A 63 1.65 -6.66 11.13
CA THR A 63 2.10 -7.53 12.23
C THR A 63 0.97 -8.42 12.74
N ALA A 64 1.32 -9.62 13.19
CA ALA A 64 0.39 -10.56 13.80
C ALA A 64 1.13 -11.38 14.87
N LYS A 65 0.41 -11.84 15.91
CA LYS A 65 0.97 -12.75 16.92
C LYS A 65 1.33 -14.11 16.32
N THR A 66 0.50 -14.58 15.40
CA THR A 66 0.71 -15.77 14.59
C THR A 66 0.52 -15.37 13.14
N LEU A 67 1.47 -15.73 12.27
CA LEU A 67 1.39 -15.38 10.86
C LEU A 67 0.20 -16.13 10.21
N PRO A 68 -0.72 -15.42 9.55
CA PRO A 68 -1.82 -16.05 8.83
C PRO A 68 -1.31 -16.75 7.57
N ALA A 69 -2.00 -17.79 7.12
CA ALA A 69 -1.59 -18.56 5.94
C ALA A 69 -1.65 -17.71 4.65
N VAL A 70 -0.66 -17.88 3.78
CA VAL A 70 -0.68 -17.32 2.41
C VAL A 70 -1.91 -17.84 1.66
N GLY A 71 -2.58 -16.95 0.92
CA GLY A 71 -3.84 -17.23 0.21
C GLY A 71 -5.10 -17.02 1.06
N SER A 72 -4.97 -16.78 2.38
CA SER A 72 -6.11 -16.43 3.23
C SER A 72 -6.42 -14.94 3.18
N TYR A 73 -7.67 -14.60 3.49
CA TYR A 73 -8.10 -13.22 3.71
C TYR A 73 -8.18 -12.94 5.21
N VAL A 74 -7.62 -11.80 5.63
CA VAL A 74 -7.60 -11.37 7.02
C VAL A 74 -8.00 -9.90 7.18
N SER A 75 -8.53 -9.53 8.35
CA SER A 75 -8.84 -8.14 8.66
C SER A 75 -7.64 -7.43 9.27
N VAL A 76 -7.17 -6.37 8.61
CA VAL A 76 -6.03 -5.56 9.06
C VAL A 76 -6.52 -4.15 9.35
N LYS A 77 -6.20 -3.63 10.54
CA LYS A 77 -6.38 -2.21 10.85
C LYS A 77 -5.16 -1.45 10.37
N LEU A 78 -5.37 -0.52 9.44
CA LEU A 78 -4.28 0.32 8.91
C LEU A 78 -3.89 1.35 9.95
N THR A 79 -2.60 1.46 10.26
CA THR A 79 -2.05 2.34 11.31
C THR A 79 -1.17 3.43 10.74
N GLU A 80 -0.54 3.19 9.60
CA GLU A 80 0.36 4.14 8.95
C GLU A 80 0.27 4.03 7.42
N ALA A 81 0.55 5.14 6.74
CA ALA A 81 0.60 5.25 5.29
C ALA A 81 1.98 5.75 4.88
N LEU A 82 2.66 4.97 4.05
CA LEU A 82 3.86 5.39 3.34
C LEU A 82 3.46 5.97 1.96
N GLU A 83 4.44 6.35 1.13
CA GLU A 83 4.16 6.99 -0.16
C GLU A 83 3.29 6.13 -1.09
N TYR A 84 3.52 4.81 -1.08
CA TYR A 84 2.77 3.84 -1.89
C TYR A 84 2.27 2.64 -1.09
N ASP A 85 2.90 2.32 0.04
CA ASP A 85 2.54 1.18 0.89
C ASP A 85 1.71 1.60 2.11
N MET A 86 1.00 0.63 2.69
CA MET A 86 0.29 0.78 3.96
C MET A 86 0.88 -0.13 5.02
N ILE A 87 0.88 0.32 6.26
CA ILE A 87 1.24 -0.50 7.42
C ILE A 87 -0.01 -0.67 8.31
N GLY A 88 -0.16 -1.84 8.91
CA GLY A 88 -1.23 -2.13 9.83
C GLY A 88 -0.94 -3.25 10.82
N GLU A 89 -1.98 -3.62 11.54
CA GLU A 89 -1.96 -4.69 12.53
C GLU A 89 -3.16 -5.61 12.30
N LEU A 90 -2.95 -6.92 12.41
CA LEU A 90 -4.02 -7.90 12.36
C LEU A 90 -5.01 -7.65 13.51
N VAL A 91 -6.32 -7.68 13.19
CA VAL A 91 -7.42 -7.50 14.16
C VAL A 91 -7.87 -8.83 14.75
#